data_AF-A0A5C3Q2L6-F1
#
_entry.id   AF-A0A5C3Q2L6-F1
#
_cell.length_a   1.000
_cell.length_b   1.000
_cell.length_c   1.000
_cell.angle_alpha   90.00
_cell.angle_beta   90.00
_cell.angle_gamma   90.00
#
_symmetry.space_group_name_H-M   'P 1'
#
loop_
_entity.id
_entity.type
_entity.pdbx_description
1 polymer ?
#
loop_
_entity_poly.entity_id
_entity_poly.type
_entity_poly.pdbx_seq_one_letter_code
_entity_poly.pdbx_strand_id
1 'polypeptide(L)'
;MVQVHLLQRAIETAINKPEYTASLPPLSEKTWMKILECTHQARAENDRLEFVGDALMYATLAPQLYAQYPNGTPHLYTCLRAVLHSNATFSSLAEKLDIMAVSDRVLQALTQRTFGEGALAPSKTKPQVKTTADMFETIIGAYYLDNGFEALYNWVEEIYSPLIKVVAETFFVQ
;
A
#
# COMPACT_ATOMS: atom_id res chain seq x y z
N MET A 1 -11.09 3.53 24.89
CA MET A 1 -9.75 3.28 24.31
C MET A 1 -10.00 2.78 22.90
N VAL A 2 -9.46 3.45 21.89
CA VAL A 2 -9.69 3.10 20.48
C VAL A 2 -9.20 1.68 20.23
N GLN A 3 -10.08 0.85 19.67
CA GLN A 3 -9.79 -0.53 19.35
C GLN A 3 -9.13 -0.59 17.97
N VAL A 4 -7.80 -0.49 17.94
CA VAL A 4 -6.99 -0.51 16.70
C VAL A 4 -7.33 -1.69 15.79
N HIS A 5 -7.63 -2.86 16.37
CA HIS A 5 -8.03 -4.05 15.62
C HIS A 5 -9.36 -3.88 14.86
N LEU A 6 -10.30 -3.07 15.37
CA LEU A 6 -11.55 -2.76 14.65
C LEU A 6 -11.27 -1.85 13.46
N LEU A 7 -10.38 -0.87 13.60
CA LEU A 7 -9.96 0.00 12.51
C LEU A 7 -9.26 -0.81 11.41
N GLN A 8 -8.35 -1.72 11.79
CA GLN A 8 -7.67 -2.59 10.85
C GLN A 8 -8.66 -3.48 10.08
N ARG A 9 -9.62 -4.11 10.79
CA ARG A 9 -10.66 -4.93 10.16
C ARG A 9 -11.54 -4.12 9.21
N ALA A 10 -11.81 -2.86 9.52
CA ALA A 10 -12.58 -1.97 8.65
C ALA A 10 -11.84 -1.68 7.33
N ILE A 11 -10.52 -1.47 7.36
CA ILE A 11 -9.69 -1.34 6.15
C ILE A 11 -9.75 -2.62 5.31
N GLU A 12 -9.47 -3.76 5.92
CA GLU A 12 -9.45 -5.05 5.22
C GLU A 12 -10.82 -5.35 4.58
N THR A 13 -11.90 -5.05 5.30
CA THR A 13 -13.26 -5.19 4.77
C THR A 13 -13.50 -4.25 3.60
N ALA A 14 -13.03 -3.00 3.67
CA ALA A 14 -13.17 -2.03 2.59
C ALA A 14 -12.38 -2.43 1.33
N ILE A 15 -11.14 -2.89 1.48
CA ILE A 15 -10.29 -3.34 0.36
C ILE A 15 -10.92 -4.55 -0.35
N ASN A 16 -11.52 -5.48 0.41
CA ASN A 16 -12.10 -6.69 -0.17
C ASN A 16 -13.42 -6.48 -0.91
N LYS A 17 -14.06 -5.31 -0.77
CA LYS A 17 -15.31 -5.00 -1.48
C LYS A 17 -15.11 -4.98 -3.00
N PRO A 18 -16.05 -5.51 -3.81
CA PRO A 18 -15.97 -5.44 -5.27
C PRO A 18 -15.87 -4.03 -5.82
N GLU A 19 -16.46 -3.05 -5.14
CA GLU A 19 -16.49 -1.64 -5.55
C GLU A 19 -15.16 -0.92 -5.28
N TYR A 20 -14.28 -1.49 -4.46
CA TYR A 20 -12.94 -0.96 -4.25
C TYR A 20 -12.06 -1.31 -5.44
N THR A 21 -11.91 -0.36 -6.36
CA THR A 21 -11.04 -0.46 -7.53
C THR A 21 -9.75 0.30 -7.25
N ALA A 22 -8.62 -0.39 -7.38
CA ALA A 22 -7.30 0.23 -7.26
C ALA A 22 -6.32 -0.49 -8.20
N SER A 23 -5.40 0.26 -8.79
CA SER A 23 -4.40 -0.25 -9.73
C SER A 23 -2.99 0.03 -9.22
N LEU A 24 -2.04 -0.83 -9.60
CA LEU A 24 -0.62 -0.57 -9.36
C LEU A 24 -0.22 0.77 -9.99
N PRO A 25 0.73 1.51 -9.38
CA PRO A 25 1.17 2.77 -9.96
C PRO A 25 1.80 2.51 -11.33
N PRO A 26 1.63 3.42 -12.30
CA PRO A 26 2.16 3.21 -13.64
C PRO A 26 3.69 3.26 -13.62
N LEU A 27 4.31 2.09 -13.77
CA LEU A 27 5.74 1.91 -13.82
C LEU A 27 6.17 1.41 -15.20
N SER A 28 7.34 1.86 -15.66
CA SER A 28 7.91 1.34 -16.91
C SER A 28 8.29 -0.14 -16.77
N GLU A 29 8.21 -0.90 -17.86
CA GLU A 29 8.64 -2.31 -17.86
C GLU A 29 10.11 -2.45 -17.42
N LYS A 30 10.97 -1.50 -17.81
CA LYS A 30 12.36 -1.45 -17.37
C LYS A 30 12.48 -1.37 -15.84
N THR A 31 11.65 -0.55 -15.20
CA THR A 31 11.66 -0.37 -13.74
C THR A 31 11.15 -1.62 -13.04
N TRP A 32 10.06 -2.21 -13.53
CA TRP A 32 9.58 -3.51 -13.06
C TRP A 32 10.66 -4.58 -13.10
N MET A 33 11.37 -4.68 -14.24
CA MET A 33 12.42 -5.69 -14.40
C MET A 33 13.58 -5.51 -13.42
N LYS A 34 13.91 -4.27 -13.04
CA LYS A 34 14.94 -4.00 -12.02
C LYS A 34 14.50 -4.46 -10.64
N ILE A 35 13.30 -4.06 -10.19
CA ILE A 35 12.84 -4.38 -8.83
C ILE A 35 12.48 -5.87 -8.66
N LEU A 36 12.17 -6.56 -9.75
CA LEU A 36 11.88 -7.99 -9.75
C LEU A 36 13.12 -8.88 -9.91
N GLU A 37 14.29 -8.30 -10.21
CA GLU A 37 15.52 -9.06 -10.39
C GLU A 37 15.94 -9.80 -9.10
N CYS A 38 16.46 -11.02 -9.27
CA CYS A 38 16.79 -11.94 -8.16
C CYS A 38 18.31 -12.01 -7.89
N THR A 39 19.04 -10.92 -8.14
CA THR A 39 20.47 -10.82 -7.80
C THR A 39 20.65 -10.24 -6.40
N HIS A 40 21.82 -10.48 -5.79
CA HIS A 40 22.16 -9.89 -4.49
C HIS A 40 22.17 -8.35 -4.56
N GLN A 41 22.68 -7.79 -5.66
CA GLN A 41 22.72 -6.35 -5.88
C GLN A 41 21.32 -5.75 -6.03
N ALA A 42 20.44 -6.40 -6.80
CA ALA A 42 19.05 -5.95 -6.93
C ALA A 42 18.32 -6.00 -5.59
N ARG A 43 18.57 -7.02 -4.78
CA ARG A 43 17.96 -7.10 -3.43
C ARG A 43 18.43 -5.98 -2.51
N ALA A 44 19.74 -5.70 -2.48
CA ALA A 44 20.27 -4.58 -1.70
C ALA A 44 19.71 -3.22 -2.18
N GLU A 45 19.45 -3.06 -3.48
CA GLU A 45 18.80 -1.86 -4.00
C GLU A 45 17.33 -1.78 -3.60
N ASN A 46 16.60 -2.90 -3.63
CA ASN A 46 15.22 -2.96 -3.17
C ASN A 46 15.11 -2.59 -1.69
N ASP A 47 16.02 -3.06 -0.82
CA ASP A 47 16.02 -2.67 0.61
C ASP A 47 16.21 -1.14 0.78
N ARG A 48 16.96 -0.49 -0.13
CA ARG A 48 17.09 0.99 -0.15
C ARG A 48 15.81 1.66 -0.65
N LEU A 49 15.15 1.08 -1.65
CA LEU A 49 13.88 1.59 -2.18
C LEU A 49 12.73 1.41 -1.20
N GLU A 50 12.67 0.29 -0.47
CA GLU A 50 11.75 0.02 0.65
C GLU A 50 11.84 1.15 1.67
N PHE A 51 13.05 1.47 2.14
CA PHE A 51 13.28 2.57 3.07
C PHE A 51 12.75 3.93 2.55
N VAL A 52 12.99 4.22 1.26
CA VAL A 52 12.47 5.46 0.64
C VAL A 52 10.95 5.42 0.53
N GLY A 53 10.38 4.28 0.13
CA GLY A 53 8.96 4.09 -0.04
C GLY A 53 8.17 4.24 1.26
N ASP A 54 8.62 3.63 2.35
CA ASP A 54 8.05 3.76 3.70
C ASP A 54 7.97 5.24 4.13
N ALA A 55 9.09 5.96 4.02
CA ALA A 55 9.13 7.39 4.38
C ALA A 55 8.21 8.25 3.50
N LEU A 56 8.13 7.96 2.20
CA LEU A 56 7.26 8.69 1.29
C LEU A 56 5.79 8.40 1.53
N MET A 57 5.44 7.16 1.85
CA MET A 57 4.07 6.76 2.17
C MET A 57 3.57 7.49 3.42
N TYR A 58 4.44 7.69 4.40
CA TYR A 58 4.14 8.57 5.53
C TYR A 58 3.88 10.02 5.07
N ALA A 59 4.78 10.55 4.22
CA ALA A 59 4.74 11.93 3.76
C ALA A 59 3.54 12.25 2.84
N THR A 60 2.96 11.25 2.18
CA THR A 60 1.73 11.39 1.39
C THR A 60 0.48 11.29 2.26
N LEU A 61 0.44 10.36 3.24
CA LEU A 61 -0.75 10.19 4.09
C LEU A 61 -1.00 11.35 5.04
N ALA A 62 0.05 11.91 5.65
CA ALA A 62 -0.09 12.98 6.63
C ALA A 62 -0.87 14.22 6.10
N PRO A 63 -0.51 14.81 4.94
CA PRO A 63 -1.26 15.91 4.35
C PRO A 63 -2.68 15.52 3.92
N GLN A 64 -2.90 14.30 3.41
CA GLN A 64 -4.24 13.83 3.04
C GLN A 64 -5.17 13.71 4.27
N LEU A 65 -4.67 13.16 5.38
CA LEU A 65 -5.41 13.09 6.64
C LEU A 65 -5.77 14.49 7.16
N TYR A 66 -4.82 15.42 7.09
CA TYR A 66 -5.04 16.81 7.52
C TYR A 66 -6.08 17.52 6.64
N ALA A 67 -6.03 17.32 5.33
CA ALA A 67 -6.94 17.93 4.38
C ALA A 67 -8.37 17.36 4.49
N GLN A 68 -8.53 16.05 4.65
CA GLN A 68 -9.85 15.40 4.74
C GLN A 68 -10.52 15.61 6.10
N TYR A 69 -9.74 15.75 7.17
CA TYR A 69 -10.24 15.98 8.53
C TYR A 69 -9.59 17.24 9.13
N PRO A 70 -9.94 18.45 8.68
CA PRO A 70 -9.29 19.70 9.10
C PRO A 70 -9.48 20.02 10.60
N ASN A 71 -10.53 19.48 11.22
CA ASN A 71 -10.80 19.60 12.66
C ASN A 71 -10.31 18.37 13.46
N GLY A 72 -9.51 17.50 12.84
CA GLY A 72 -8.99 16.29 13.45
C GLY A 72 -7.99 16.60 14.57
N THR A 73 -7.99 15.75 15.61
CA THR A 73 -6.99 15.85 16.68
C THR A 73 -5.70 15.09 16.30
N PRO A 74 -4.54 15.42 16.90
CA PRO A 74 -3.32 14.61 16.72
C PRO A 74 -3.52 13.13 17.08
N HIS A 75 -4.38 12.84 18.06
CA HIS A 75 -4.75 11.47 18.42
C HIS A 75 -5.47 10.74 17.29
N LEU A 76 -6.47 11.39 16.67
CA LEU A 76 -7.16 10.85 15.48
C LEU A 76 -6.15 10.51 14.39
N TYR A 77 -5.33 11.47 13.96
CA TYR A 77 -4.36 11.27 12.89
C TYR A 77 -3.39 10.13 13.19
N THR A 78 -2.94 10.00 14.44
CA THR A 78 -2.07 8.91 14.86
C THR A 78 -2.77 7.55 14.76
N CYS A 79 -4.01 7.44 15.22
CA CYS A 79 -4.78 6.20 15.16
C CYS A 79 -5.11 5.78 13.72
N LEU A 80 -5.55 6.72 12.87
CA LEU A 80 -5.85 6.42 11.47
C LEU A 80 -4.57 6.01 10.73
N ARG A 81 -3.49 6.77 10.89
CA ARG A 81 -2.20 6.47 10.25
C ARG A 81 -1.67 5.11 10.67
N ALA A 82 -1.78 4.72 11.94
CA ALA A 82 -1.24 3.45 12.44
C ALA A 82 -1.81 2.22 11.73
N VAL A 83 -3.06 2.30 11.23
CA VAL A 83 -3.67 1.20 10.47
C VAL A 83 -3.51 1.38 8.96
N LEU A 84 -3.59 2.60 8.44
CA LEU A 84 -3.40 2.89 7.00
C LEU A 84 -1.96 2.61 6.52
N HIS A 85 -0.99 2.88 7.39
CA HIS A 85 0.43 2.70 7.16
C HIS A 85 0.93 1.48 7.94
N SER A 86 0.48 0.30 7.52
CA SER A 86 0.76 -0.96 8.18
C SER A 86 1.02 -2.07 7.17
N ASN A 87 1.85 -3.05 7.54
CA ASN A 87 2.12 -4.21 6.68
C ASN A 87 0.86 -4.99 6.31
N ALA A 88 -0.14 -5.01 7.20
CA ALA A 88 -1.43 -5.64 6.93
C ALA A 88 -2.13 -4.91 5.76
N THR A 89 -2.24 -3.59 5.83
CA THR A 89 -2.87 -2.79 4.77
C THR A 89 -2.08 -2.84 3.47
N PHE A 90 -0.76 -2.73 3.51
CA PHE A 90 0.08 -2.85 2.31
C PHE A 90 -0.06 -4.22 1.65
N SER A 91 -0.07 -5.31 2.43
CA SER A 91 -0.30 -6.65 1.90
C SER A 91 -1.69 -6.80 1.29
N SER A 92 -2.74 -6.31 1.96
CA SER A 92 -4.12 -6.37 1.44
C SER A 92 -4.27 -5.56 0.16
N LEU A 93 -3.63 -4.38 0.06
CA LEU A 93 -3.62 -3.61 -1.18
C LEU A 93 -2.87 -4.37 -2.28
N ALA A 94 -1.66 -4.84 -2.02
CA ALA A 94 -0.89 -5.62 -2.99
C ALA A 94 -1.63 -6.87 -3.53
N GLU A 95 -2.52 -7.48 -2.75
CA GLU A 95 -3.40 -8.57 -3.18
C GLU A 95 -4.59 -8.11 -4.02
N LYS A 96 -5.12 -6.92 -3.72
CA LYS A 96 -6.31 -6.36 -4.36
C LYS A 96 -6.00 -5.62 -5.66
N LEU A 97 -4.84 -4.99 -5.74
CA LEU A 97 -4.47 -4.10 -6.85
C LEU A 97 -4.48 -4.86 -8.16
N ASP A 98 -5.09 -4.26 -9.17
CA ASP A 98 -5.25 -4.88 -10.47
C ASP A 98 -3.89 -5.04 -11.18
N ILE A 99 -3.38 -6.27 -11.12
CA ILE A 99 -2.18 -6.73 -11.82
C ILE A 99 -2.40 -6.91 -13.32
N MET A 100 -3.62 -6.74 -13.84
CA MET A 100 -3.90 -6.78 -15.28
C MET A 100 -3.33 -5.56 -16.02
N ALA A 101 -2.90 -4.52 -15.29
CA ALA A 101 -2.23 -3.35 -15.83
C ALA A 101 -0.72 -3.53 -16.11
N VAL A 102 -0.15 -4.71 -15.81
CA VAL A 102 1.27 -5.02 -16.07
C VAL A 102 1.43 -6.12 -17.12
N SER A 103 2.61 -6.22 -17.75
CA SER A 103 2.86 -7.28 -18.74
C SER A 103 2.81 -8.67 -18.10
N ASP A 104 2.48 -9.72 -18.88
CA ASP A 104 2.39 -11.11 -18.40
C ASP A 104 3.64 -11.57 -17.63
N ARG A 105 4.81 -11.08 -18.05
CA ARG A 105 6.10 -11.37 -17.39
C ARG A 105 6.18 -10.75 -16.00
N VAL A 106 5.76 -9.50 -15.86
CA VAL A 106 5.74 -8.78 -14.57
C VAL A 106 4.69 -9.41 -13.66
N LEU A 107 3.51 -9.72 -14.21
CA LEU A 107 2.44 -10.43 -13.54
C LEU A 107 2.94 -11.75 -12.93
N GLN A 108 3.57 -12.62 -13.73
CA GLN A 108 4.08 -13.90 -13.26
C GLN A 108 5.09 -13.74 -12.10
N ALA A 109 5.98 -12.75 -12.19
CA ALA A 109 6.98 -12.48 -11.16
C ALA A 109 6.37 -11.88 -9.87
N LEU A 110 5.36 -11.04 -10.00
CA LEU A 110 4.60 -10.49 -8.87
C LEU A 110 3.83 -11.60 -8.13
N THR A 111 3.17 -12.51 -8.86
CA THR A 111 2.48 -13.66 -8.24
C THR A 111 3.43 -14.54 -7.43
N GLN A 112 4.67 -14.74 -7.88
CA GLN A 112 5.70 -15.46 -7.08
C GLN A 112 6.06 -14.75 -5.76
N ARG A 113 5.80 -13.45 -5.67
CA ARG A 113 5.98 -12.63 -4.47
C ARG A 113 4.66 -12.38 -3.73
N THR A 114 3.65 -13.22 -3.97
CA THR A 114 2.33 -13.21 -3.31
C THR A 114 1.47 -11.96 -3.59
N PHE A 115 1.71 -11.28 -4.71
CA PHE A 115 0.83 -10.22 -5.21
C PHE A 115 -0.28 -10.83 -6.05
N GLY A 116 -1.49 -10.25 -5.97
CA GLY A 116 -2.55 -10.57 -6.90
C GLY A 116 -3.13 -11.99 -6.82
N GLU A 117 -2.92 -12.71 -5.71
CA GLU A 117 -3.55 -14.02 -5.45
C GLU A 117 -5.07 -13.90 -5.17
N GLY A 118 -5.56 -12.67 -4.94
CA GLY A 118 -6.97 -12.35 -4.75
C GLY A 118 -7.61 -13.04 -3.53
N ALA A 119 -8.95 -13.10 -3.51
CA ALA A 119 -9.72 -13.69 -2.41
C ALA A 119 -9.55 -15.22 -2.25
N LEU A 120 -8.79 -15.86 -3.15
CA LEU A 120 -8.47 -17.29 -3.11
C LEU A 120 -7.10 -17.57 -2.43
N ALA A 121 -6.36 -16.53 -2.06
CA ALA A 121 -5.10 -16.68 -1.35
C ALA A 121 -5.32 -17.39 0.00
N PRO A 122 -4.51 -18.41 0.35
CA PRO A 122 -4.53 -18.97 1.70
C PRO A 122 -4.12 -17.90 2.71
N SER A 123 -4.56 -18.05 3.96
CA SER A 123 -4.19 -17.12 5.04
C SER A 123 -2.66 -16.95 5.10
N LYS A 124 -2.19 -15.72 4.86
CA LYS A 124 -0.75 -15.41 4.86
C LYS A 124 -0.17 -15.47 6.27
N THR A 125 1.00 -16.11 6.37
CA THR A 125 1.81 -16.05 7.58
C THR A 125 2.37 -14.64 7.79
N LYS A 126 2.72 -14.27 9.03
CA LYS A 126 3.33 -12.95 9.32
C LYS A 126 4.57 -12.63 8.44
N PRO A 127 5.49 -13.58 8.17
CA PRO A 127 6.60 -13.34 7.25
C PRO A 127 6.17 -13.05 5.80
N GLN A 128 5.13 -13.71 5.32
CA GLN A 128 4.59 -13.46 3.98
C GLN A 128 3.98 -12.06 3.90
N VAL A 129 3.15 -11.66 4.89
CA VAL A 129 2.58 -10.31 4.97
C VAL A 129 3.69 -9.24 4.97
N LYS A 130 4.75 -9.44 5.75
CA LYS A 130 5.91 -8.53 5.75
C LYS A 130 6.55 -8.47 4.35
N THR A 131 6.83 -9.61 3.73
CA THR A 131 7.46 -9.64 2.41
C THR A 131 6.62 -8.95 1.33
N THR A 132 5.30 -9.11 1.37
CA THR A 132 4.38 -8.40 0.45
C THR A 132 4.41 -6.90 0.71
N ALA A 133 4.39 -6.48 1.97
CA ALA A 133 4.46 -5.08 2.37
C ALA A 133 5.78 -4.40 1.95
N ASP A 134 6.92 -5.03 2.24
CA ASP A 134 8.26 -4.53 1.85
C ASP A 134 8.35 -4.30 0.32
N MET A 135 7.73 -5.19 -0.48
CA MET A 135 7.66 -5.04 -1.94
C MET A 135 6.72 -3.90 -2.36
N PHE A 136 5.61 -3.69 -1.66
CA PHE A 136 4.71 -2.56 -1.93
C PHE A 136 5.43 -1.22 -1.69
N GLU A 137 6.21 -1.11 -0.61
CA GLU A 137 7.07 0.04 -0.32
C GLU A 137 8.16 0.21 -1.38
N THR A 138 8.79 -0.88 -1.82
CA THR A 138 9.76 -0.86 -2.94
C THR A 138 9.14 -0.28 -4.21
N ILE A 139 7.91 -0.66 -4.55
CA ILE A 139 7.17 -0.14 -5.71
C ILE A 139 6.91 1.36 -5.55
N ILE A 140 6.52 1.82 -4.36
CA ILE A 140 6.34 3.25 -4.05
C ILE A 140 7.65 4.02 -4.26
N GLY A 141 8.75 3.52 -3.71
CA GLY A 141 10.08 4.12 -3.87
C GLY A 141 10.50 4.22 -5.34
N ALA A 142 10.29 3.15 -6.12
CA ALA A 142 10.56 3.14 -7.55
C ALA A 142 9.68 4.12 -8.32
N TYR A 143 8.38 4.18 -8.01
CA TYR A 143 7.43 5.08 -8.67
C TYR A 143 7.78 6.55 -8.46
N TYR A 144 8.19 6.90 -7.24
CA TYR A 144 8.71 8.23 -6.93
C TYR A 144 9.96 8.59 -7.72
N LEU A 145 10.92 7.67 -7.86
CA LEU A 145 12.15 7.96 -8.62
C LEU A 145 11.87 8.19 -10.11
N ASP A 146 10.88 7.51 -10.67
CA ASP A 146 10.51 7.64 -12.08
C ASP A 146 9.62 8.88 -12.34
N ASN A 147 8.72 9.24 -11.42
CA ASN A 147 7.63 10.20 -11.68
C ASN A 147 7.54 11.39 -10.71
N GLY A 148 8.32 11.39 -9.63
CA GLY A 148 8.34 12.45 -8.63
C GLY A 148 7.22 12.40 -7.60
N PHE A 149 7.27 13.32 -6.64
CA PHE A 149 6.38 13.32 -5.47
C PHE A 149 4.92 13.64 -5.81
N GLU A 150 4.65 14.55 -6.74
CA GLU A 150 3.29 14.95 -7.11
C GLU A 150 2.51 13.78 -7.73
N ALA A 151 3.14 13.01 -8.62
CA ALA A 151 2.55 11.81 -9.20
C ALA A 151 2.26 10.76 -8.12
N LEU A 152 3.21 10.54 -7.20
CA LEU A 152 3.02 9.64 -6.06
C LEU A 152 1.85 10.09 -5.16
N TYR A 153 1.79 11.38 -4.83
CA TYR A 153 0.74 11.94 -4.00
C TYR A 153 -0.66 11.68 -4.59
N ASN A 154 -0.83 11.95 -5.88
CA ASN A 154 -2.11 11.77 -6.59
C ASN A 154 -2.52 10.29 -6.65
N TRP A 155 -1.58 9.39 -6.96
CA TRP A 155 -1.87 7.95 -6.95
C TRP A 155 -2.22 7.42 -5.56
N VAL A 156 -1.51 7.87 -4.51
CA VAL A 156 -1.86 7.51 -3.13
C VAL A 156 -3.23 8.05 -2.78
N GLU A 157 -3.56 9.29 -3.14
CA GLU A 157 -4.87 9.89 -2.86
C GLU A 157 -6.01 9.07 -3.48
N GLU A 158 -5.85 8.61 -4.73
CA GLU A 158 -6.84 7.78 -5.43
C GLU A 158 -7.20 6.52 -4.63
N ILE A 159 -6.19 5.79 -4.15
CA ILE A 159 -6.40 4.49 -3.49
C ILE A 159 -6.68 4.64 -1.98
N TYR A 160 -6.15 5.66 -1.30
CA TYR A 160 -6.27 5.83 0.15
C TYR A 160 -7.42 6.73 0.59
N SER A 161 -7.91 7.66 -0.24
CA SER A 161 -9.04 8.51 0.12
C SER A 161 -10.28 7.74 0.61
N PRO A 162 -10.77 6.70 -0.09
CA PRO A 162 -11.86 5.88 0.42
C PRO A 162 -11.52 5.13 1.73
N LEU A 163 -10.26 4.70 1.92
CA LEU A 163 -9.84 3.99 3.14
C LEU A 163 -9.78 4.93 4.34
N ILE A 164 -9.24 6.14 4.16
CA ILE A 164 -9.19 7.21 5.15
C ILE A 164 -10.60 7.49 5.67
N LYS A 165 -11.58 7.61 4.77
CA LYS A 165 -12.98 7.81 5.13
C LYS A 165 -13.53 6.68 6.01
N VAL A 166 -13.33 5.43 5.59
CA VAL A 166 -13.81 4.25 6.33
C VAL A 166 -13.21 4.17 7.74
N VAL A 167 -11.91 4.39 7.89
CA VAL A 167 -11.28 4.31 9.22
C VAL A 167 -11.69 5.44 10.13
N ALA A 168 -11.86 6.65 9.62
CA ALA A 168 -12.31 7.78 10.41
C ALA A 168 -13.76 7.60 10.88
N GLU A 169 -14.67 7.16 10.00
CA GLU A 169 -16.04 6.82 10.37
C GLU A 169 -16.05 5.73 11.46
N THR A 170 -15.23 4.69 11.30
CA THR A 170 -15.09 3.62 12.29
C THR A 170 -14.49 4.11 13.61
N PHE A 171 -13.61 5.10 13.58
CA PHE A 171 -13.03 5.72 14.78
C PHE A 171 -14.08 6.48 15.59
N PHE A 172 -14.96 7.24 14.94
CA PHE A 172 -15.96 8.06 15.62
C PHE A 172 -17.15 7.27 16.19
N VAL A 173 -17.34 6.03 15.76
CA VAL A 173 -18.43 5.15 16.23
C VAL A 173 -18.01 4.29 17.43
N GLN A 174 -16.72 4.23 17.77
CA GLN A 174 -16.17 3.51 18.93
C GLN A 174 -16.25 4.32 20.22
#